data_AF-A0A8E0IRR8-F1
#
_entry.id   AF-A0A8E0IRR8-F1
#
_cell.length_a   1.000
_cell.length_b   1.000
_cell.length_c   1.000
_cell.angle_alpha   90.00
_cell.angle_beta   90.00
_cell.angle_gamma   90.00
#
_symmetry.space_group_name_H-M   'P 1'
#
loop_
_entity.id
_entity.type
_entity.pdbx_description
1 polymer ?
#
loop_
_entity_poly.entity_id
_entity_poly.type
_entity_poly.pdbx_seq_one_letter_code
_entity_poly.pdbx_strand_id
1 'polypeptide(L)'
;MSDHQKITDRIMAAVGGTKNVKTLNHCATRLRFTLADKTQFDIQRLEQMPEVLSAVNSGDESQVVIGANVTKYYAEITKNYHIREAGDGTKPSA
;
A
#
# COMPACT_ATOMS: atom_id res chain seq x y z
N MET A 1 2.60 -13.45 14.92
CA MET A 1 2.92 -12.69 13.70
C MET A 1 1.96 -13.15 12.63
N SER A 2 0.88 -12.40 12.38
CA SER A 2 -0.09 -12.72 11.34
C SER A 2 0.59 -12.66 9.97
N ASP A 3 0.25 -13.55 9.04
CA ASP A 3 0.86 -13.57 7.70
C ASP A 3 0.71 -12.23 6.98
N HIS A 4 -0.43 -11.57 7.18
CA HIS A 4 -0.71 -10.23 6.66
C HIS A 4 0.35 -9.19 7.11
N GLN A 5 0.89 -9.30 8.32
CA GLN A 5 1.84 -8.34 8.86
C GLN A 5 3.20 -8.47 8.16
N LYS A 6 3.62 -9.71 7.89
CA LYS A 6 4.86 -9.96 7.13
C LYS A 6 4.73 -9.45 5.70
N ILE A 7 3.55 -9.60 5.12
CA ILE A 7 3.27 -9.15 3.75
C ILE A 7 3.21 -7.62 3.68
N THR A 8 2.53 -6.96 4.62
CA THR A 8 2.55 -5.48 4.71
C THR A 8 3.96 -4.94 4.90
N ASP A 9 4.78 -5.56 5.74
CA ASP A 9 6.19 -5.15 5.93
C ASP A 9 7.01 -5.31 4.64
N ARG A 10 6.83 -6.41 3.91
CA ARG A 10 7.48 -6.61 2.61
C ARG A 10 7.01 -5.62 1.56
N ILE A 11 5.72 -5.30 1.51
CA ILE A 11 5.17 -4.26 0.62
C ILE A 11 5.79 -2.92 0.98
N MET A 12 5.80 -2.57 2.27
CA MET A 12 6.39 -1.32 2.76
C MET A 12 7.87 -1.21 2.42
N ALA A 13 8.64 -2.29 2.55
CA ALA A 13 10.04 -2.33 2.13
C ALA A 13 10.20 -2.14 0.61
N ALA A 14 9.32 -2.79 -0.18
CA ALA A 14 9.34 -2.68 -1.64
C ALA A 14 8.90 -1.30 -2.16
N VAL A 15 8.20 -0.49 -1.38
CA VAL A 15 7.86 0.90 -1.75
C VAL A 15 8.84 1.94 -1.20
N GLY A 16 9.96 1.53 -0.59
CA GLY A 16 10.96 2.44 0.00
C GLY A 16 10.69 2.84 1.46
N GLY A 17 9.68 2.24 2.09
CA GLY A 17 9.31 2.46 3.49
C GLY A 17 8.43 3.69 3.72
N THR A 18 8.04 3.90 4.97
CA THR A 18 7.14 5.00 5.39
C THR A 18 7.64 6.39 5.02
N LYS A 19 8.96 6.58 5.01
CA LYS A 19 9.60 7.83 4.61
C LYS A 19 9.40 8.17 3.13
N ASN A 20 9.22 7.15 2.28
CA ASN A 20 8.99 7.33 0.85
C ASN A 20 7.50 7.44 0.52
N VAL A 21 6.64 6.81 1.33
CA VAL A 21 5.18 6.91 1.16
C VAL A 21 4.70 8.26 1.67
N LYS A 22 4.28 9.14 0.74
CA LYS A 22 3.66 10.44 1.07
C LYS A 22 2.25 10.25 1.60
N THR A 23 1.44 9.48 0.86
CA THR A 23 0.06 9.20 1.19
C THR A 23 -0.34 7.80 0.72
N LEU A 24 -1.25 7.17 1.44
CA LEU A 24 -1.74 5.82 1.19
C LEU A 24 -3.25 5.86 0.98
N ASN A 25 -3.72 5.23 -0.09
CA ASN A 25 -5.14 5.03 -0.37
C ASN A 25 -5.44 3.59 -0.74
N HIS A 26 -6.73 3.24 -0.72
CA HIS A 26 -7.19 1.95 -1.20
C HIS A 26 -8.51 2.07 -1.98
N CYS A 27 -8.76 1.09 -2.82
CA CYS A 27 -10.03 0.82 -3.48
C CYS A 27 -10.51 -0.58 -3.07
N ALA A 28 -11.59 -1.07 -3.67
CA ALA A 28 -12.13 -2.41 -3.38
C ALA A 28 -11.13 -3.55 -3.61
N THR A 29 -10.15 -3.40 -4.51
CA THR A 29 -9.18 -4.47 -4.85
C THR A 29 -7.72 -4.01 -4.97
N ARG A 30 -7.44 -2.71 -4.82
CA ARG A 30 -6.12 -2.11 -5.12
C ARG A 30 -5.70 -1.12 -4.04
N LEU A 31 -4.46 -1.18 -3.62
CA LEU A 31 -3.81 -0.11 -2.84
C LEU A 31 -3.23 0.91 -3.80
N ARG A 32 -3.31 2.18 -3.45
CA ARG A 32 -2.71 3.31 -4.16
C ARG A 32 -1.72 3.98 -3.22
N PHE A 33 -0.45 3.95 -3.57
CA PHE A 33 0.62 4.56 -2.82
C PHE A 33 1.10 5.79 -3.59
N THR A 34 1.03 6.95 -2.96
CA THR A 34 1.69 8.14 -3.47
C THR A 34 3.11 8.14 -2.92
N LEU A 35 4.08 7.87 -3.77
CA LEU A 35 5.49 7.82 -3.39
C LEU A 35 6.18 9.14 -3.69
N ALA A 36 7.12 9.53 -2.84
CA ALA A 36 8.01 10.65 -3.09
C ALA A 36 9.00 10.31 -4.21
N ASP A 37 9.57 9.11 -4.15
CA ASP A 37 10.52 8.57 -5.10
C ASP A 37 10.01 7.24 -5.67
N LYS A 38 9.71 7.23 -6.97
CA LYS A 38 9.21 6.06 -7.69
C LYS A 38 10.31 5.07 -8.05
N THR A 39 11.58 5.48 -8.00
CA THR A 39 12.71 4.57 -8.26
C THR A 39 12.88 3.54 -7.16
N GLN A 40 12.37 3.83 -5.96
CA GLN A 40 12.34 2.90 -4.84
C GLN A 40 11.16 1.93 -4.90
N PHE A 41 10.25 2.08 -5.88
CA PHE A 41 9.10 1.19 -6.04
C PHE A 41 9.49 -0.07 -6.81
N ASP A 42 9.70 -1.16 -6.07
CA ASP A 42 10.10 -2.45 -6.59
C ASP A 42 8.88 -3.29 -6.99
N ILE A 43 8.40 -3.05 -8.21
CA ILE A 43 7.27 -3.77 -8.82
C ILE A 43 7.54 -5.27 -8.86
N GLN A 44 8.74 -5.68 -9.28
CA GLN A 44 9.07 -7.10 -9.42
C GLN A 44 8.98 -7.83 -8.08
N ARG A 45 9.49 -7.20 -7.01
CA ARG A 45 9.41 -7.79 -5.67
C ARG A 45 7.98 -7.91 -5.17
N LEU A 46 7.11 -6.97 -5.52
CA LEU A 46 5.68 -7.03 -5.22
C LEU A 46 4.99 -8.15 -5.99
N GLU A 47 5.20 -8.24 -7.31
CA GLU A 47 4.59 -9.28 -8.16
C GLU A 47 5.07 -10.70 -7.85
N GLN A 48 6.22 -10.85 -7.19
CA GLN A 48 6.67 -12.15 -6.65
C GLN A 48 5.92 -12.58 -5.39
N MET A 49 5.10 -11.73 -4.80
CA MET A 49 4.32 -12.07 -3.60
C MET A 49 3.01 -12.74 -4.02
N PRO A 50 2.64 -13.89 -3.41
CA PRO A 50 1.42 -14.61 -3.79
C PRO A 50 0.13 -13.83 -3.54
N GLU A 51 0.16 -12.88 -2.61
CA GLU A 51 -0.98 -12.01 -2.28
C GLU A 51 -1.11 -10.82 -3.23
N VAL A 52 -0.06 -10.50 -3.99
CA VAL A 52 -0.08 -9.40 -4.95
C VAL A 52 -0.34 -10.01 -6.32
N LEU A 53 -1.46 -9.63 -6.91
CA LEU A 53 -1.86 -10.05 -8.25
C LEU A 53 -1.04 -9.33 -9.32
N SER A 54 -0.80 -8.03 -9.13
CA SER A 54 0.04 -7.22 -10.00
C SER A 54 0.36 -5.88 -9.33
N ALA A 55 1.48 -5.26 -9.70
CA ALA A 55 1.81 -3.90 -9.30
C ALA A 55 2.03 -3.04 -10.54
N VAL A 56 1.42 -1.85 -10.56
CA VAL A 56 1.49 -0.92 -11.69
C VAL A 56 1.85 0.46 -11.18
N ASN A 57 2.81 1.11 -11.84
CA ASN A 57 3.13 2.50 -11.53
C ASN A 57 2.42 3.41 -12.54
N SER A 58 1.48 4.21 -12.05
CA SER A 58 0.58 5.02 -12.87
C SER A 58 0.88 6.49 -12.67
N GLY A 59 1.83 7.01 -13.46
CA GLY A 59 2.18 8.43 -13.49
C GLY A 59 2.59 8.96 -12.13
N ASP A 60 1.65 9.53 -11.38
CA ASP A 60 1.82 10.12 -10.04
C ASP A 60 1.70 9.14 -8.87
N GLU A 61 1.01 8.00 -9.06
CA GLU A 61 0.71 7.04 -8.00
C GLU A 61 1.12 5.61 -8.37
N SER A 62 1.62 4.87 -7.38
CA SER A 62 1.97 3.46 -7.51
C SER A 62 0.84 2.59 -6.97
N GLN A 63 0.27 1.73 -7.81
CA GLN A 63 -0.89 0.90 -7.46
C GLN A 63 -0.47 -0.55 -7.29
N VAL A 64 -0.97 -1.19 -6.23
CA VAL A 64 -0.73 -2.61 -5.94
C VAL A 64 -2.07 -3.33 -5.91
N VAL A 65 -2.27 -4.26 -6.82
CA VAL A 65 -3.47 -5.08 -6.93
C VAL A 65 -3.29 -6.29 -6.02
N ILE A 66 -4.14 -6.40 -4.99
CA ILE A 66 -4.10 -7.51 -4.01
C ILE A 66 -5.38 -8.35 -4.12
N GLY A 67 -6.51 -7.72 -4.44
CA GLY A 67 -7.82 -8.37 -4.46
C GLY A 67 -8.62 -8.13 -3.18
N ALA A 68 -9.45 -9.10 -2.77
CA ALA A 68 -10.44 -8.92 -1.71
C ALA A 68 -9.86 -8.65 -0.32
N ASN A 69 -8.60 -9.00 -0.07
CA ASN A 69 -7.93 -8.77 1.21
C ASN A 69 -7.36 -7.36 1.37
N VAL A 70 -7.48 -6.50 0.36
CA VAL A 70 -6.90 -5.14 0.35
C VAL A 70 -7.20 -4.32 1.61
N THR A 71 -8.43 -4.41 2.13
CA THR A 71 -8.86 -3.68 3.34
C THR A 71 -8.10 -4.13 4.58
N LYS A 72 -7.78 -5.43 4.70
CA LYS A 72 -6.99 -5.97 5.82
C LYS A 72 -5.56 -5.45 5.76
N TYR A 73 -4.94 -5.49 4.59
CA TYR A 73 -3.59 -4.97 4.37
C TYR A 73 -3.52 -3.47 4.64
N TYR A 74 -4.49 -2.71 4.14
CA TYR A 74 -4.59 -1.28 4.39
C TYR A 74 -4.65 -0.98 5.89
N ALA A 75 -5.59 -1.60 6.61
CA ALA A 75 -5.77 -1.40 8.04
C ALA A 75 -4.52 -1.78 8.84
N GLU A 76 -3.81 -2.83 8.42
CA GLU A 76 -2.59 -3.27 9.08
C GLU A 76 -1.40 -2.35 8.79
N ILE A 77 -1.32 -1.79 7.57
CA ILE A 77 -0.32 -0.78 7.24
C ILE A 77 -0.56 0.50 8.05
N THR A 78 -1.79 1.04 8.04
CA THR A 78 -2.09 2.28 8.77
C THR A 78 -1.89 2.12 10.27
N LYS A 79 -2.23 0.95 10.83
CA LYS A 79 -2.01 0.62 12.24
C LYS A 79 -0.54 0.49 12.62
N ASN A 80 0.30 -0.13 11.79
CA ASN A 80 1.71 -0.40 12.12
C ASN A 80 2.65 0.76 11.72
N TYR A 81 2.35 1.46 10.64
CA TYR A 81 3.27 2.40 9.99
C TYR A 81 2.82 3.87 10.04
N HIS A 82 1.61 4.15 10.56
CA HIS A 82 1.11 5.51 10.80
C HIS A 82 1.28 6.46 9.59
N ILE A 83 0.91 5.97 8.40
CA ILE A 83 1.06 6.69 7.14
C ILE A 83 -0.15 7.61 6.93
N ARG A 84 0.06 8.76 6.29
CA ARG A 84 -1.04 9.65 5.90
C ARG A 84 -1.96 8.99 4.88
N GLU A 85 -3.27 9.05 5.12
CA GLU A 85 -4.28 8.49 4.23
C GLU A 85 -4.66 9.52 3.15
N ALA A 86 -4.57 9.16 1.86
CA ALA A 86 -4.75 10.04 0.69
C ALA A 86 -6.24 10.28 0.35
N GLY A 87 -7.07 10.54 1.37
CA GLY A 87 -8.50 10.70 1.19
C GLY A 87 -9.26 9.49 1.70
N ASP A 88 -9.56 9.55 3.00
CA ASP A 88 -10.88 9.18 3.43
C ASP A 88 -11.66 10.47 3.73
N GLY A 89 -12.68 10.71 2.90
CA GLY A 89 -13.63 11.81 3.04
C GLY A 89 -14.63 11.58 4.17
N THR A 90 -14.46 10.58 5.04
CA THR A 90 -15.20 10.52 6.30
C THR A 90 -14.54 11.45 7.31
N LYS A 91 -14.90 12.73 7.18
CA LYS A 91 -15.21 13.50 8.38
C LYS A 91 -16.05 12.60 9.31
N PRO A 92 -15.82 12.63 10.63
CA PRO A 92 -16.82 12.10 11.55
C PRO A 92 -18.09 12.91 11.31
N SER A 93 -19.11 12.29 10.73
CA SER A 93 -20.47 12.82 10.88
C SER A 93 -20.80 12.60 12.36
N ALA A 94 -20.65 13.68 13.12
CA ALA A 94 -21.10 13.81 14.50
C ALA A 94 -22.59 13.51 14.65
#